data_AF-A0A5D6Y2D0-F1
#
_entry.id   AF-A0A5D6Y2D0-F1
#
_cell.length_a   1.000
_cell.length_b   1.000
_cell.length_c   1.000
_cell.angle_alpha   90.00
_cell.angle_beta   90.00
_cell.angle_gamma   90.00
#
_symmetry.space_group_name_H-M   'P 1'
#
loop_
_entity.id
_entity.type
_entity.pdbx_description
1 polymer ?
#
loop_
_entity_poly.entity_id
_entity_poly.type
_entity_poly.pdbx_seq_one_letter_code
_entity_poly.pdbx_strand_id
1 'polypeptide(L)'
;MAPQNHESKPETSTNTASSTPEAPVAVKNALNHESEHRPFSHPELLSVFPDTKYPPIPGYPEVVSVENSVEKSAALLARQRYEPTNLWHSDTSCERQPPSYTIFKLLTSPPVGGDTLWASGYEAYERLTPPFQKFVEGLTAIHTSKFEHPVVRTHPATGRKALYVNAAFTKRIPQLSLVESDAVLQFLYKHVAEGHEFQVRYRWTENAVAIWDNRVTFHYATFDYLPGNRHAVRVTPHGEIPYLAKEE
;
A
#
# COMPACT_ATOMS: atom_id res chain seq x y z
N MET A 1 52.23 -7.21 -26.71
CA MET A 1 53.62 -7.32 -26.22
C MET A 1 53.62 -6.94 -24.75
N ALA A 2 53.90 -7.89 -23.85
CA ALA A 2 54.35 -7.59 -22.49
C ALA A 2 55.80 -7.05 -22.57
N PRO A 3 56.27 -6.25 -21.59
CA PRO A 3 56.98 -6.78 -20.40
C PRO A 3 56.69 -5.92 -19.13
N GLN A 4 57.10 -6.20 -17.89
CA GLN A 4 57.91 -7.24 -17.25
C GLN A 4 57.61 -7.21 -15.73
N ASN A 5 57.67 -8.38 -15.10
CA ASN A 5 57.66 -8.57 -13.65
C ASN A 5 58.88 -7.95 -12.97
N HIS A 6 58.68 -7.38 -11.78
CA HIS A 6 59.66 -7.44 -10.70
C HIS A 6 58.95 -7.85 -9.40
N GLU A 7 59.14 -9.10 -9.01
CA GLU A 7 58.86 -9.57 -7.65
C GLU A 7 60.02 -9.19 -6.72
N SER A 8 59.70 -8.63 -5.56
CA SER A 8 60.50 -8.78 -4.34
C SER A 8 59.56 -8.88 -3.13
N LYS A 9 59.65 -10.00 -2.40
CA LYS A 9 58.95 -10.35 -1.14
C LYS A 9 59.81 -9.90 0.07
N PRO A 10 59.35 -10.06 1.33
CA PRO A 10 58.14 -9.53 1.95
C PRO A 10 58.48 -8.80 3.28
N GLU A 11 57.98 -7.58 3.50
CA GLU A 11 58.02 -6.97 4.84
C GLU A 11 56.72 -7.26 5.58
N THR A 12 56.87 -7.97 6.69
CA THR A 12 55.81 -8.33 7.64
C THR A 12 55.44 -7.09 8.45
N SER A 13 54.38 -6.40 8.05
CA SER A 13 53.61 -5.54 8.96
C SER A 13 52.23 -6.13 9.14
N THR A 14 52.01 -6.74 10.30
CA THR A 14 50.70 -7.18 10.77
C THR A 14 49.85 -5.96 11.07
N ASN A 15 49.11 -5.48 10.08
CA ASN A 15 48.06 -4.50 10.27
C ASN A 15 46.73 -5.24 10.47
N THR A 16 46.50 -5.74 11.67
CA THR A 16 45.18 -6.22 12.10
C THR A 16 44.27 -5.02 12.32
N ALA A 17 43.70 -4.49 11.25
CA ALA A 17 42.55 -3.60 11.34
C ALA A 17 41.32 -4.46 11.66
N SER A 18 41.07 -4.65 12.96
CA SER A 18 39.79 -5.08 13.48
C SER A 18 38.79 -3.94 13.27
N SER A 19 38.10 -3.93 12.13
CA SER A 19 36.88 -3.12 11.99
C SER A 19 35.76 -3.89 12.66
N THR A 20 35.57 -3.66 13.96
CA THR A 20 34.31 -3.98 14.64
C THR A 20 33.18 -3.37 13.79
N PRO A 21 32.14 -4.13 13.39
CA PRO A 21 30.99 -3.51 12.76
C PRO A 21 30.45 -2.46 13.74
N GLU A 22 30.43 -1.20 13.30
CA GLU A 22 29.85 -0.11 14.06
C GLU A 22 28.42 -0.53 14.43
N ALA A 23 28.11 -0.50 15.73
CA ALA A 23 26.77 -0.82 16.20
C ALA A 23 25.78 0.08 15.45
N PRO A 24 24.68 -0.49 14.89
CA PRO A 24 23.74 0.30 14.13
C PRO A 24 23.26 1.49 14.97
N VAL A 25 23.42 2.70 14.43
CA VAL A 25 22.98 3.93 15.08
C VAL A 25 21.46 3.83 15.30
N ALA A 26 21.02 3.98 16.55
CA ALA A 26 19.61 3.88 16.91
C ALA A 26 18.77 4.88 16.10
N VAL A 27 17.69 4.40 15.48
CA VAL A 27 16.76 5.25 14.74
C VAL A 27 16.01 6.12 15.75
N LYS A 28 16.30 7.43 15.74
CA LYS A 28 15.55 8.40 16.52
C LYS A 28 14.14 8.54 15.94
N ASN A 29 13.12 8.55 16.79
CA ASN A 29 11.74 8.74 16.34
C ASN A 29 11.49 10.20 15.91
N ALA A 30 10.27 10.49 15.44
CA ALA A 30 9.87 11.84 15.00
C ALA A 30 9.96 12.93 16.08
N LEU A 31 10.26 12.57 17.33
CA LEU A 31 10.48 13.46 18.46
C LEU A 31 11.96 13.51 18.89
N ASN A 32 12.88 12.98 18.06
CA ASN A 32 14.32 12.90 18.32
C ASN A 32 14.72 12.05 19.54
N HIS A 33 13.84 11.16 20.02
CA HIS A 33 14.18 10.23 21.11
C HIS A 33 14.72 8.91 20.55
N GLU A 34 15.69 8.32 21.25
CA GLU A 34 16.19 6.99 20.93
C GLU A 34 15.06 5.96 21.13
N SER A 35 14.77 5.20 20.09
CA SER A 35 13.71 4.20 20.09
C SER A 35 14.28 2.87 20.60
N GLU A 36 14.07 2.55 21.87
CA GLU A 36 14.33 1.18 22.35
C GLU A 36 13.19 0.27 21.90
N HIS A 37 13.47 -0.63 20.95
CA HIS A 37 12.56 -1.73 20.65
C HIS A 37 12.54 -2.67 21.85
N ARG A 38 11.42 -2.71 22.58
CA ARG A 38 11.23 -3.71 23.63
C ARG A 38 11.26 -5.11 23.01
N PRO A 39 11.97 -6.08 23.59
CA PRO A 39 11.87 -7.46 23.16
C PRO A 39 10.40 -7.91 23.30
N PHE A 40 9.84 -8.34 22.18
CA PHE A 40 8.45 -8.74 22.07
C PHE A 40 8.35 -10.26 22.24
N SER A 41 7.79 -10.70 23.38
CA SER A 41 7.43 -12.09 23.61
C SER A 41 6.09 -12.13 24.34
N HIS A 42 4.99 -12.44 23.63
CA HIS A 42 3.68 -12.60 24.27
C HIS A 42 2.91 -13.81 23.69
N PRO A 43 2.77 -14.91 24.46
CA PRO A 43 2.12 -16.15 24.03
C PRO A 43 0.59 -16.10 23.85
N GLU A 44 -0.05 -14.97 24.15
CA GLU A 44 -1.51 -14.87 24.28
C GLU A 44 -2.13 -13.68 23.53
N LEU A 45 -1.48 -13.15 22.49
CA LEU A 45 -2.11 -12.16 21.59
C LEU A 45 -3.09 -12.83 20.61
N LEU A 46 -3.96 -13.67 21.19
CA LEU A 46 -5.15 -14.31 20.67
C LEU A 46 -6.27 -13.28 20.52
N SER A 47 -6.83 -13.15 19.32
CA SER A 47 -8.24 -12.77 19.16
C SER A 47 -8.80 -13.42 17.90
N VAL A 48 -9.89 -14.17 18.07
CA VAL A 48 -10.60 -14.92 17.03
C VAL A 48 -11.08 -13.98 15.93
N PHE A 49 -10.64 -14.21 14.70
CA PHE A 49 -11.14 -13.57 13.49
C PHE A 49 -11.98 -14.57 12.68
N PRO A 50 -13.02 -14.10 11.95
CA PRO A 50 -13.89 -14.95 11.15
C PRO A 50 -13.14 -15.58 9.97
N ASP A 51 -13.65 -16.74 9.53
CA ASP A 51 -13.06 -17.57 8.48
C ASP A 51 -12.86 -16.80 7.16
N THR A 52 -11.63 -16.36 6.89
CA THR A 52 -11.21 -15.93 5.55
C THR A 52 -10.45 -17.06 4.86
N LYS A 53 -10.77 -17.28 3.58
CA LYS A 53 -10.31 -18.39 2.72
C LYS A 53 -8.86 -18.22 2.23
N TYR A 54 -7.93 -17.90 3.11
CA TYR A 54 -6.50 -18.00 2.82
C TYR A 54 -5.85 -18.76 3.97
N PRO A 55 -5.08 -19.83 3.72
CA PRO A 55 -4.39 -20.52 4.80
C PRO A 55 -3.48 -19.49 5.51
N PRO A 56 -3.70 -19.20 6.81
CA PRO A 56 -2.82 -18.31 7.55
C PRO A 56 -1.40 -18.87 7.50
N ILE A 57 -0.39 -17.98 7.52
CA ILE A 57 0.99 -18.44 7.63
C ILE A 57 1.10 -19.16 8.99
N PRO A 58 1.55 -20.43 9.04
CA PRO A 58 1.65 -21.15 10.31
C PRO A 58 2.44 -20.35 11.35
N GLY A 59 1.79 -20.03 12.48
CA GLY A 59 2.37 -19.23 13.57
C GLY A 59 2.12 -17.71 13.51
N TYR A 60 1.55 -17.19 12.42
CA TYR A 60 1.32 -15.74 12.21
C TYR A 60 -0.02 -15.47 11.50
N PRO A 61 -1.17 -15.70 12.16
CA PRO A 61 -2.50 -15.53 11.53
C PRO A 61 -2.82 -14.09 11.11
N GLU A 62 -2.13 -13.09 11.67
CA GLU A 62 -2.27 -11.68 11.32
C GLU A 62 -1.57 -11.32 10.00
N VAL A 63 -0.72 -12.22 9.50
CA VAL A 63 0.07 -12.03 8.28
C VAL A 63 -0.63 -12.68 7.09
N VAL A 64 -1.12 -11.85 6.19
CA VAL A 64 -1.79 -12.28 4.97
C VAL A 64 -0.78 -12.36 3.83
N SER A 65 -0.71 -13.52 3.18
CA SER A 65 0.11 -13.71 1.97
C SER A 65 -0.56 -13.06 0.76
N VAL A 66 0.22 -12.30 0.00
CA VAL A 66 -0.17 -11.72 -1.29
C VAL A 66 0.75 -12.32 -2.36
N GLU A 67 0.31 -13.40 -2.97
CA GLU A 67 1.10 -14.17 -3.93
C GLU A 67 0.53 -14.04 -5.36
N ASN A 68 1.37 -13.57 -6.28
CA ASN A 68 1.14 -13.65 -7.72
C ASN A 68 2.32 -14.42 -8.32
N SER A 69 2.26 -15.75 -8.25
CA SER A 69 3.24 -16.65 -8.87
C SER A 69 2.79 -17.05 -10.28
N VAL A 70 3.71 -17.21 -11.22
CA VAL A 70 3.42 -17.65 -12.58
C VAL A 70 2.74 -19.02 -12.55
N GLU A 71 3.12 -19.90 -11.63
CA GLU A 71 2.57 -21.25 -11.52
C GLU A 71 1.10 -21.27 -11.06
N LYS A 72 0.69 -20.33 -10.19
CA LYS A 72 -0.70 -20.23 -9.70
C LYS A 72 -1.55 -19.21 -10.44
N SER A 73 -0.92 -18.23 -11.07
CA SER A 73 -1.58 -17.04 -11.62
C SER A 73 -1.33 -16.86 -13.11
N ALA A 74 -0.69 -17.79 -13.83
CA ALA A 74 -0.41 -17.67 -15.27
C ALA A 74 -1.62 -17.21 -16.10
N ALA A 75 -2.81 -17.79 -15.87
CA ALA A 75 -4.02 -17.38 -16.58
C ALA A 75 -4.49 -15.97 -16.20
N LEU A 76 -4.38 -15.57 -14.92
CA LEU A 76 -4.74 -14.24 -14.45
C LEU A 76 -3.76 -13.17 -14.96
N LEU A 77 -2.46 -13.47 -14.92
CA LEU A 77 -1.39 -12.62 -15.43
C LEU A 77 -1.44 -12.49 -16.96
N ALA A 78 -1.75 -13.59 -17.68
CA ALA A 78 -1.98 -13.55 -19.12
C ALA A 78 -3.21 -12.72 -19.49
N ARG A 79 -4.30 -12.83 -18.72
CA ARG A 79 -5.51 -12.01 -18.92
C ARG A 79 -5.24 -10.53 -18.65
N GLN A 80 -4.44 -10.20 -17.65
CA GLN A 80 -4.08 -8.81 -17.34
C GLN A 80 -3.39 -8.06 -18.48
N ARG A 81 -2.78 -8.76 -19.44
CA ARG A 81 -2.28 -8.17 -20.67
C ARG A 81 -3.38 -7.46 -21.48
N TYR A 82 -4.61 -7.95 -21.41
CA TYR A 82 -5.75 -7.48 -22.20
C TYR A 82 -6.83 -6.83 -21.33
N GLU A 83 -6.99 -7.30 -20.10
CA GLU A 83 -7.97 -6.83 -19.12
C GLU A 83 -7.27 -6.59 -17.78
N PRO A 84 -6.80 -5.37 -17.50
CA PRO A 84 -6.18 -5.07 -16.21
C PRO A 84 -7.22 -5.29 -15.10
N THR A 85 -7.09 -6.41 -14.38
CA THR A 85 -7.96 -6.74 -13.25
C THR A 85 -7.61 -5.94 -12.00
N ASN A 86 -6.43 -5.31 -11.99
CA ASN A 86 -6.01 -4.43 -10.92
C ASN A 86 -6.48 -3.02 -11.21
N LEU A 87 -7.10 -2.42 -10.21
CA LEU A 87 -7.64 -1.08 -10.24
C LEU A 87 -7.05 -0.30 -9.08
N TRP A 88 -6.91 1.01 -9.23
CA TRP A 88 -6.54 1.89 -8.11
C TRP A 88 -7.53 1.70 -6.97
N HIS A 89 -7.03 1.43 -5.76
CA HIS A 89 -7.89 1.14 -4.62
C HIS A 89 -7.27 1.43 -3.25
N SER A 90 -8.12 1.58 -2.26
CA SER A 90 -7.76 1.42 -0.85
C SER A 90 -8.15 0.00 -0.41
N ASP A 91 -7.31 -0.64 0.39
CA ASP A 91 -7.51 -2.01 0.85
C ASP A 91 -8.85 -2.17 1.54
N THR A 92 -9.61 -3.16 1.07
CA THR A 92 -10.87 -3.61 1.69
C THR A 92 -11.77 -2.45 2.12
N SER A 93 -11.85 -1.39 1.30
CA SER A 93 -12.77 -0.25 1.52
C SER A 93 -14.24 -0.66 1.52
N CYS A 94 -14.52 -1.90 1.15
CA CYS A 94 -15.83 -2.50 1.31
C CYS A 94 -16.12 -2.86 2.78
N GLU A 95 -15.17 -3.09 3.68
CA GLU A 95 -15.51 -3.43 5.06
C GLU A 95 -16.19 -2.28 5.82
N ARG A 96 -17.05 -2.59 6.80
CA ARG A 96 -17.65 -1.56 7.67
C ARG A 96 -16.59 -0.71 8.37
N GLN A 97 -15.51 -1.36 8.79
CA GLN A 97 -14.33 -0.76 9.40
C GLN A 97 -13.11 -1.15 8.57
N PRO A 98 -12.82 -0.42 7.48
CA PRO A 98 -11.66 -0.68 6.66
C PRO A 98 -10.35 -0.53 7.46
N PRO A 99 -9.25 -1.12 6.99
CA PRO A 99 -7.95 -0.97 7.62
C PRO A 99 -7.51 0.49 7.75
N SER A 100 -6.82 0.79 8.86
CA SER A 100 -6.22 2.11 9.09
C SER A 100 -4.90 2.24 8.32
N TYR A 101 -4.00 1.29 8.50
CA TYR A 101 -2.72 1.21 7.81
C TYR A 101 -2.59 -0.14 7.12
N THR A 102 -1.73 -0.19 6.11
CA THR A 102 -1.22 -1.45 5.57
C THR A 102 0.29 -1.44 5.67
N ILE A 103 0.84 -2.51 6.24
CA ILE A 103 2.27 -2.79 6.32
C ILE A 103 2.53 -3.92 5.34
N PHE A 104 3.39 -3.70 4.36
CA PHE A 104 3.63 -4.63 3.26
C PHE A 104 5.11 -4.87 3.07
N LYS A 105 5.48 -6.15 2.99
CA LYS A 105 6.85 -6.59 2.67
C LYS A 105 6.82 -7.50 1.45
N LEU A 106 7.63 -7.17 0.46
CA LEU A 106 7.90 -8.07 -0.66
C LEU A 106 8.93 -9.13 -0.22
N LEU A 107 8.58 -10.40 -0.34
CA LEU A 107 9.44 -11.54 -0.02
C LEU A 107 10.23 -12.00 -1.26
N THR A 108 9.55 -12.04 -2.41
CA THR A 108 10.15 -12.39 -3.70
C THR A 108 9.81 -11.28 -4.69
N SER A 109 10.86 -10.64 -5.22
CA SER A 109 10.75 -9.62 -6.27
C SER A 109 11.22 -10.16 -7.60
N PRO A 110 10.55 -9.83 -8.72
CA PRO A 110 11.10 -10.06 -10.04
C PRO A 110 12.35 -9.16 -10.27
N PRO A 111 13.28 -9.54 -11.17
CA PRO A 111 14.45 -8.71 -11.49
C PRO A 111 14.09 -7.33 -12.07
N VAL A 112 12.97 -7.24 -12.77
CA VAL A 112 12.43 -6.03 -13.40
C VAL A 112 10.90 -6.04 -13.25
N GLY A 113 10.30 -4.86 -13.06
CA GLY A 113 8.86 -4.69 -12.90
C GLY A 113 8.36 -5.06 -11.50
N GLY A 114 7.03 -5.09 -11.32
CA GLY A 114 6.40 -5.47 -10.05
C GLY A 114 6.31 -4.34 -9.03
N ASP A 115 6.51 -3.12 -9.51
CA ASP A 115 6.43 -1.90 -8.72
C ASP A 115 5.05 -1.72 -8.07
N THR A 116 4.99 -0.82 -7.10
CA THR A 116 3.73 -0.39 -6.51
C THR A 116 3.64 1.12 -6.60
N LEU A 117 2.46 1.59 -6.99
CA LEU A 117 2.16 3.00 -7.04
C LEU A 117 1.19 3.34 -5.91
N TRP A 118 1.31 4.53 -5.36
CA TRP A 118 0.37 5.11 -4.41
C TRP A 118 -0.03 6.50 -4.87
N ALA A 119 -1.27 6.89 -4.58
CA ALA A 119 -1.82 8.22 -4.86
C ALA A 119 -2.40 8.80 -3.56
N SER A 120 -2.11 10.07 -3.30
CA SER A 120 -2.63 10.79 -2.12
C SER A 120 -4.11 11.13 -2.30
N GLY A 121 -4.96 10.59 -1.42
CA GLY A 121 -6.38 10.92 -1.33
C GLY A 121 -6.64 12.35 -0.86
N TYR A 122 -5.70 12.96 -0.12
CA TYR A 122 -5.75 14.38 0.23
C TYR A 122 -5.60 15.25 -1.02
N GLU A 123 -4.50 15.07 -1.75
CA GLU A 123 -4.21 15.87 -2.94
C GLU A 123 -5.24 15.62 -4.04
N ALA A 124 -5.77 14.39 -4.14
CA ALA A 124 -6.86 14.07 -5.03
C ALA A 124 -8.13 14.90 -4.71
N TYR A 125 -8.49 15.07 -3.44
CA TYR A 125 -9.60 15.92 -3.05
C TYR A 125 -9.28 17.43 -3.22
N GLU A 126 -8.10 17.88 -2.79
CA GLU A 126 -7.70 19.29 -2.83
C GLU A 126 -7.57 19.84 -4.26
N ARG A 127 -7.33 18.98 -5.26
CA ARG A 127 -7.31 19.35 -6.69
C ARG A 127 -8.67 19.40 -7.37
N LEU A 128 -9.73 18.92 -6.72
CA LEU A 128 -11.08 19.15 -7.23
C LEU A 128 -11.39 20.65 -7.17
N THR A 129 -12.16 21.14 -8.14
CA THR A 129 -12.58 22.54 -8.08
C THR A 129 -13.48 22.76 -6.86
N PRO A 130 -13.49 23.95 -6.24
CA PRO A 130 -14.33 24.20 -5.05
C PRO A 130 -15.82 23.86 -5.23
N PRO A 131 -16.46 24.12 -6.40
CA PRO A 131 -17.83 23.65 -6.64
C PRO A 131 -17.97 22.13 -6.62
N PHE A 132 -16.99 21.41 -7.17
CA PHE A 132 -17.01 19.96 -7.20
C PHE A 132 -16.74 19.35 -5.82
N GLN A 133 -15.84 19.95 -5.02
CA GLN A 133 -15.64 19.59 -3.61
C GLN A 133 -16.95 19.68 -2.83
N LYS A 134 -17.62 20.84 -2.90
CA LYS A 134 -18.92 21.05 -2.24
C LYS A 134 -19.98 20.04 -2.69
N PHE A 135 -19.97 19.70 -3.98
CA PHE A 135 -20.87 18.68 -4.52
C PHE A 135 -20.61 17.30 -3.92
N VAL A 136 -19.37 16.82 -3.91
CA VAL A 136 -19.05 15.45 -3.47
C VAL A 136 -19.04 15.26 -1.95
N GLU A 137 -18.88 16.32 -1.17
CA GLU A 137 -18.95 16.26 0.29
C GLU A 137 -20.33 15.84 0.82
N GLY A 138 -21.40 16.10 0.07
CA GLY A 138 -22.75 15.66 0.42
C GLY A 138 -23.08 14.22 0.04
N LEU A 139 -22.15 13.51 -0.63
CA LEU A 139 -22.41 12.21 -1.24
C LEU A 139 -21.81 11.07 -0.42
N THR A 140 -22.45 9.91 -0.52
CA THR A 140 -21.90 8.63 -0.07
C THR A 140 -21.76 7.68 -1.25
N ALA A 141 -21.10 6.56 -1.04
CA ALA A 141 -20.94 5.52 -2.04
C ALA A 141 -21.08 4.14 -1.41
N ILE A 142 -21.76 3.24 -2.11
CA ILE A 142 -21.91 1.84 -1.73
C ILE A 142 -20.75 1.04 -2.32
N HIS A 143 -20.08 0.27 -1.48
CA HIS A 143 -18.99 -0.62 -1.87
C HIS A 143 -19.50 -2.08 -2.01
N THR A 144 -18.73 -2.96 -2.65
CA THR A 144 -19.09 -4.35 -3.03
C THR A 144 -19.73 -5.22 -1.93
N SER A 145 -19.42 -4.95 -0.67
CA SER A 145 -19.94 -5.59 0.55
C SER A 145 -21.29 -5.04 1.04
N LYS A 146 -21.87 -4.07 0.33
CA LYS A 146 -23.07 -3.29 0.68
C LYS A 146 -22.90 -2.24 1.78
N PHE A 147 -21.68 -2.02 2.28
CA PHE A 147 -21.43 -0.91 3.20
C PHE A 147 -21.35 0.41 2.43
N GLU A 148 -21.89 1.46 3.05
CA GLU A 148 -21.98 2.80 2.50
C GLU A 148 -21.02 3.72 3.27
N HIS A 149 -20.14 4.40 2.54
CA HIS A 149 -19.12 5.29 3.08
C HIS A 149 -19.21 6.66 2.41
N PRO A 150 -18.79 7.76 3.07
CA PRO A 150 -18.82 9.07 2.45
C PRO A 150 -17.82 9.13 1.28
N VAL A 151 -18.16 9.83 0.20
CA VAL A 151 -17.28 10.00 -0.98
C VAL A 151 -16.04 10.80 -0.60
N VAL A 152 -16.17 11.73 0.35
CA VAL A 152 -15.08 12.45 0.99
C VAL A 152 -15.11 12.12 2.47
N ARG A 153 -13.98 11.73 3.05
CA ARG A 153 -13.88 11.43 4.48
C ARG A 153 -12.97 12.41 5.20
N THR A 154 -13.14 12.54 6.51
CA THR A 154 -12.21 13.22 7.42
C THR A 154 -11.24 12.21 7.99
N HIS A 155 -9.95 12.51 7.98
CA HIS A 155 -8.95 11.70 8.65
C HIS A 155 -8.91 12.02 10.15
N PRO A 156 -9.06 11.03 11.05
CA PRO A 156 -9.36 11.27 12.47
C PRO A 156 -8.22 11.97 13.22
N ALA A 157 -6.96 11.73 12.84
CA ALA A 157 -5.82 12.32 13.54
C ALA A 157 -5.37 13.67 12.95
N THR A 158 -5.75 13.99 11.71
CA THR A 158 -5.24 15.20 11.02
C THR A 158 -6.35 16.20 10.72
N GLY A 159 -7.62 15.82 10.82
CA GLY A 159 -8.77 16.67 10.46
C GLY A 159 -8.92 16.94 8.96
N ARG A 160 -7.95 16.53 8.13
CA ARG A 160 -7.96 16.78 6.68
C ARG A 160 -9.02 15.92 5.97
N LYS A 161 -9.62 16.50 4.93
CA LYS A 161 -10.58 15.84 4.02
C LYS A 161 -9.81 15.07 2.94
N ALA A 162 -10.24 13.86 2.61
CA ALA A 162 -9.66 13.00 1.58
C ALA A 162 -10.75 12.33 0.74
N LEU A 163 -10.49 12.15 -0.56
CA LEU A 163 -11.36 11.37 -1.44
C LEU A 163 -11.35 9.88 -1.01
N TYR A 164 -12.51 9.23 -1.02
CA TYR A 164 -12.69 7.86 -0.53
C TYR A 164 -13.63 7.02 -1.40
N VAL A 165 -13.37 7.01 -2.71
CA VAL A 165 -14.01 6.11 -3.68
C VAL A 165 -12.95 5.49 -4.57
N ASN A 166 -13.18 4.26 -5.03
CA ASN A 166 -12.21 3.57 -5.87
C ASN A 166 -12.86 2.56 -6.83
N ALA A 167 -12.21 2.36 -7.97
CA ALA A 167 -12.76 1.54 -9.05
C ALA A 167 -12.86 0.05 -8.71
N ALA A 168 -12.09 -0.44 -7.73
CA ALA A 168 -12.13 -1.84 -7.33
C ALA A 168 -13.40 -2.19 -6.54
N PHE A 169 -13.80 -1.34 -5.59
CA PHE A 169 -14.83 -1.68 -4.61
C PHE A 169 -16.09 -0.82 -4.72
N THR A 170 -15.98 0.44 -5.16
CA THR A 170 -17.14 1.35 -5.20
C THR A 170 -18.07 0.98 -6.36
N LYS A 171 -19.37 0.88 -6.08
CA LYS A 171 -20.40 0.45 -7.03
C LYS A 171 -21.32 1.56 -7.49
N ARG A 172 -21.79 2.41 -6.58
CA ARG A 172 -22.71 3.50 -6.91
C ARG A 172 -22.77 4.57 -5.83
N ILE A 173 -23.17 5.77 -6.23
CA ILE A 173 -23.54 6.89 -5.34
C ILE A 173 -25.07 6.89 -5.24
N PRO A 174 -25.66 6.52 -4.09
CA PRO A 174 -27.11 6.33 -3.98
C PRO A 174 -27.93 7.63 -4.04
N GLN A 175 -27.30 8.79 -3.84
CA GLN A 175 -27.98 10.10 -3.94
C GLN A 175 -28.17 10.57 -5.39
N LEU A 176 -27.54 9.90 -6.36
CA LEU A 176 -27.58 10.26 -7.78
C LEU A 176 -28.35 9.19 -8.57
N SER A 177 -28.89 9.55 -9.73
CA SER A 177 -29.36 8.53 -10.68
C SER A 177 -28.19 7.63 -11.11
N LEU A 178 -28.49 6.45 -11.65
CA LEU A 178 -27.43 5.51 -12.06
C LEU A 178 -26.45 6.13 -13.08
N VAL A 179 -26.97 6.88 -14.06
CA VAL A 179 -26.15 7.52 -15.10
C VAL A 179 -25.26 8.62 -14.51
N GLU A 180 -25.80 9.43 -13.59
CA GLU A 180 -25.03 10.46 -12.90
C GLU A 180 -23.98 9.86 -11.97
N SER A 181 -24.34 8.83 -11.20
CA SER A 181 -23.41 8.07 -10.36
C SER A 181 -22.25 7.53 -11.17
N ASP A 182 -22.52 6.88 -12.31
CA ASP A 182 -21.50 6.33 -13.18
C ASP A 182 -20.60 7.43 -13.74
N ALA A 183 -21.17 8.54 -14.22
CA ALA A 183 -20.38 9.66 -14.75
C ALA A 183 -19.46 10.28 -13.68
N VAL A 184 -19.97 10.50 -12.46
CA VAL A 184 -19.20 11.08 -11.35
C VAL A 184 -18.10 10.12 -10.90
N LEU A 185 -18.41 8.83 -10.72
CA LEU A 185 -17.42 7.84 -10.31
C LEU A 185 -16.33 7.66 -11.37
N GLN A 186 -16.69 7.60 -12.65
CA GLN A 186 -15.69 7.50 -13.73
C GLN A 186 -14.77 8.73 -13.77
N PHE A 187 -15.32 9.93 -13.58
CA PHE A 187 -14.51 11.13 -13.45
C PHE A 187 -13.52 11.03 -12.26
N LEU A 188 -14.00 10.65 -11.08
CA LEU A 188 -13.18 10.53 -9.87
C LEU A 188 -12.09 9.45 -10.01
N TYR A 189 -12.41 8.32 -10.63
CA TYR A 189 -11.43 7.26 -10.90
C TYR A 189 -10.35 7.72 -11.87
N LYS A 190 -10.76 8.39 -12.95
CA LYS A 190 -9.86 8.98 -13.93
C LYS A 190 -8.94 10.02 -13.28
N HIS A 191 -9.50 10.89 -12.44
CA HIS A 191 -8.77 11.90 -11.68
C HIS A 191 -7.65 11.27 -10.84
N VAL A 192 -7.94 10.19 -10.11
CA VAL A 192 -6.92 9.46 -9.33
C VAL A 192 -5.88 8.80 -10.24
N ALA A 193 -6.31 8.16 -11.33
CA ALA A 193 -5.42 7.41 -12.22
C ALA A 193 -4.46 8.30 -13.03
N GLU A 194 -4.92 9.46 -13.49
CA GLU A 194 -4.16 10.38 -14.35
C GLU A 194 -3.45 11.49 -13.56
N GLY A 195 -3.75 11.66 -12.27
CA GLY A 195 -3.15 12.68 -11.40
C GLY A 195 -1.73 12.35 -10.97
N HIS A 196 -0.80 12.29 -11.92
CA HIS A 196 0.59 11.90 -11.70
C HIS A 196 1.34 12.81 -10.71
N GLU A 197 0.90 14.06 -10.52
CA GLU A 197 1.50 15.03 -9.61
C GLU A 197 1.33 14.66 -8.13
N PHE A 198 0.40 13.77 -7.80
CA PHE A 198 0.17 13.30 -6.44
C PHE A 198 0.32 11.78 -6.30
N GLN A 199 1.05 11.17 -7.25
CA GLN A 199 1.40 9.77 -7.24
C GLN A 199 2.88 9.57 -6.93
N VAL A 200 3.19 8.47 -6.26
CA VAL A 200 4.56 7.95 -6.11
C VAL A 200 4.60 6.52 -6.64
N ARG A 201 5.66 6.19 -7.40
CA ARG A 201 5.95 4.83 -7.85
C ARG A 201 7.20 4.35 -7.13
N TYR A 202 7.10 3.23 -6.41
CA TYR A 202 8.23 2.62 -5.73
C TYR A 202 8.63 1.34 -6.44
N ARG A 203 9.92 1.26 -6.76
CA ARG A 203 10.58 0.02 -7.16
C ARG A 203 11.07 -0.69 -5.92
N TRP A 204 10.59 -1.92 -5.73
CA TRP A 204 10.94 -2.73 -4.57
C TRP A 204 12.43 -3.09 -4.58
N THR A 205 13.05 -3.02 -3.40
CA THR A 205 14.40 -3.52 -3.15
C THR A 205 14.34 -4.65 -2.12
N GLU A 206 15.42 -5.40 -2.00
CA GLU A 206 15.54 -6.45 -1.00
C GLU A 206 15.27 -5.89 0.40
N ASN A 207 14.46 -6.61 1.19
CA ASN A 207 14.06 -6.26 2.55
C ASN A 207 13.28 -4.94 2.72
N ALA A 208 12.88 -4.27 1.64
CA ALA A 208 12.04 -3.09 1.73
C ALA A 208 10.67 -3.43 2.35
N VAL A 209 10.22 -2.53 3.23
CA VAL A 209 8.88 -2.54 3.83
C VAL A 209 8.23 -1.21 3.52
N ALA A 210 7.02 -1.24 2.96
CA ALA A 210 6.20 -0.06 2.81
C ALA A 210 5.11 -0.05 3.88
N ILE A 211 4.85 1.14 4.42
CA ILE A 211 3.71 1.40 5.29
C ILE A 211 2.95 2.55 4.66
N TRP A 212 1.65 2.38 4.44
CA TRP A 212 0.80 3.48 3.99
C TRP A 212 -0.46 3.58 4.85
N ASP A 213 -0.97 4.79 4.92
CA ASP A 213 -2.24 5.09 5.56
C ASP A 213 -3.39 4.76 4.60
N ASN A 214 -4.06 3.65 4.84
CA ASN A 214 -5.10 3.13 3.97
C ASN A 214 -6.38 3.99 3.99
N ARG A 215 -6.50 4.91 4.95
CA ARG A 215 -7.62 5.85 5.04
C ARG A 215 -7.54 6.94 3.97
N VAL A 216 -6.32 7.26 3.50
CA VAL A 216 -6.08 8.44 2.64
C VAL A 216 -5.19 8.13 1.45
N THR A 217 -5.02 6.85 1.12
CA THR A 217 -4.14 6.42 0.03
C THR A 217 -4.86 5.44 -0.86
N PHE A 218 -4.74 5.65 -2.17
CA PHE A 218 -5.04 4.64 -3.19
C PHE A 218 -3.73 4.00 -3.62
N HIS A 219 -3.74 2.73 -3.98
CA HIS A 219 -2.57 2.04 -4.50
C HIS A 219 -2.89 1.14 -5.68
N TYR A 220 -1.84 0.82 -6.43
CA TYR A 220 -1.89 0.01 -7.64
C TYR A 220 -0.65 -0.88 -7.72
N ALA A 221 -0.83 -2.19 -7.86
CA ALA A 221 0.28 -3.10 -8.15
C ALA A 221 0.48 -3.22 -9.66
N THR A 222 1.68 -2.94 -10.15
CA THR A 222 2.02 -3.01 -11.58
C THR A 222 2.32 -4.46 -11.96
N PHE A 223 1.73 -4.93 -13.06
CA PHE A 223 1.86 -6.29 -13.58
C PHE A 223 2.73 -6.36 -14.83
N ASP A 224 3.94 -5.80 -14.76
CA ASP A 224 4.92 -5.65 -15.85
C ASP A 224 6.14 -6.55 -15.70
N TYR A 225 5.99 -7.68 -15.00
CA TYR A 225 7.12 -8.49 -14.55
C TYR A 225 7.12 -9.94 -15.04
N LEU A 226 6.28 -10.31 -16.02
CA LEU A 226 6.32 -11.66 -16.59
C LEU A 226 7.65 -11.92 -17.33
N PRO A 227 8.23 -13.13 -17.26
CA PRO A 227 7.74 -14.33 -16.57
C PRO A 227 8.24 -14.48 -15.10
N GLY A 228 8.53 -13.38 -14.41
CA GLY A 228 8.98 -13.37 -13.02
C GLY A 228 7.87 -13.58 -12.00
N ASN A 229 8.26 -13.95 -10.78
CA ASN A 229 7.37 -14.17 -9.64
C ASN A 229 7.37 -12.97 -8.68
N ARG A 230 6.20 -12.65 -8.11
CA ARG A 230 6.03 -11.61 -7.11
C ARG A 230 5.26 -12.16 -5.91
N HIS A 231 5.92 -12.24 -4.75
CA HIS A 231 5.32 -12.75 -3.51
C HIS A 231 5.58 -11.78 -2.37
N ALA A 232 4.52 -11.41 -1.66
CA ALA A 232 4.56 -10.49 -0.53
C ALA A 232 3.75 -11.00 0.64
N VAL A 233 3.93 -10.34 1.77
CA VAL A 233 3.10 -10.46 2.96
C VAL A 233 2.63 -9.08 3.40
N ARG A 234 1.44 -9.03 4.00
CA ARG A 234 0.90 -7.80 4.57
C ARG A 234 0.22 -8.01 5.91
N VAL A 235 0.21 -6.95 6.71
CA VAL A 235 -0.55 -6.82 7.96
C VAL A 235 -1.38 -5.55 7.86
N THR A 236 -2.67 -5.64 8.18
CA THR A 236 -3.65 -4.56 8.03
C THR A 236 -4.47 -4.39 9.30
N PRO A 237 -4.04 -3.55 10.27
CA PRO A 237 -4.84 -3.26 11.45
C PRO A 237 -6.17 -2.61 11.09
N HIS A 238 -7.22 -2.93 11.85
CA HIS A 238 -8.53 -2.30 11.70
C HIS A 238 -8.46 -0.78 11.90
N GLY A 239 -9.31 -0.06 11.17
CA GLY A 239 -9.52 1.37 11.34
C GLY A 239 -10.88 1.69 11.94
N GLU A 240 -11.16 2.99 12.01
CA GLU A 240 -12.47 3.52 12.31
C GLU A 240 -13.45 3.39 11.12
N ILE A 241 -14.75 3.49 11.40
CA ILE A 241 -15.76 3.63 10.35
C ILE A 241 -15.50 4.98 9.64
N PRO A 242 -15.37 5.02 8.31
CA PRO A 242 -15.18 6.25 7.57
C PRO A 242 -16.33 7.24 7.81
N TYR A 243 -15.99 8.49 8.11
CA TYR A 243 -16.95 9.56 8.36
C TYR A 243 -16.46 10.87 7.72
N LEU A 244 -17.39 11.79 7.44
CA LEU A 244 -17.09 13.18 7.13
C LEU A 244 -17.52 14.04 8.32
N ALA A 245 -16.60 14.80 8.89
CA ALA A 245 -16.92 15.72 9.97
C ALA A 245 -17.83 16.84 9.43
N LYS A 246 -18.85 17.23 10.21
CA LYS A 246 -19.66 18.40 9.90
C LYS A 246 -18.83 19.65 10.18
N GLU A 247 -18.93 20.65 9.30
CA GLU A 247 -18.42 21.98 9.61
C GLU A 247 -19.30 22.58 10.71
N GLU A 248 -18.68 23.08 11.79
CA GLU A 248 -19.34 23.77 12.90
C GLU A 248 -19.75 25.21 12.51
#